data_AF-A0A0P0XST4-F1
#
_entry.id   AF-A0A0P0XST4-F1
#
_cell.length_a   1.000
_cell.length_b   1.000
_cell.length_c   1.000
_cell.angle_alpha   90.00
_cell.angle_beta   90.00
_cell.angle_gamma   90.00
#
_symmetry.space_group_name_H-M   'P 1'
#
loop_
_entity.id
_entity.type
_entity.pdbx_description
1 polymer ?
#
loop_
_entity_poly.entity_id
_entity_poly.type
_entity_poly.pdbx_seq_one_letter_code
_entity_poly.pdbx_strand_id
1 'polypeptide(L)'
;MAYWWFSKVPKWIGGLHELHVLKLAVKEVSDDDITLLAQLPSLTNLGLRMRGAPKQKIIIYKKAFPVLRYFKFWCSTPCLVFEASVMSEELRN
;
A
#
# COMPACT_ATOMS: atom_id res chain seq x y z
N MET A 1 15.03 -4.27 -11.56
CA MET A 1 14.81 -3.89 -10.14
C MET A 1 14.13 -5.06 -9.42
N ALA A 2 14.74 -5.60 -8.36
CA ALA A 2 14.25 -6.80 -7.68
C ALA A 2 13.08 -6.48 -6.72
N TYR A 3 12.09 -7.37 -6.68
CA TYR A 3 11.05 -7.39 -5.65
C TYR A 3 11.27 -8.67 -4.83
N TRP A 4 11.53 -8.50 -3.53
CA TRP A 4 11.71 -9.64 -2.63
C TRP A 4 10.37 -10.30 -2.36
N TRP A 5 10.33 -11.62 -2.50
CA TRP A 5 9.11 -12.40 -2.34
C TRP A 5 8.90 -12.79 -0.89
N PHE A 6 7.70 -12.54 -0.39
CA PHE A 6 7.19 -13.08 0.87
C PHE A 6 5.77 -13.58 0.69
N SER A 7 5.33 -14.58 1.47
CA SER A 7 3.93 -15.03 1.39
C SER A 7 2.95 -13.97 1.89
N LYS A 8 3.35 -13.19 2.91
CA LYS A 8 2.63 -12.06 3.51
C LYS A 8 3.61 -10.91 3.75
N VAL A 9 3.13 -9.71 4.03
CA VAL A 9 4.00 -8.60 4.43
C VAL A 9 4.72 -8.95 5.74
N PRO A 10 6.06 -8.94 5.79
CA PRO A 10 6.79 -9.24 7.02
C PRO A 10 6.57 -8.17 8.09
N LYS A 11 6.11 -8.57 9.26
CA LYS A 11 5.71 -7.63 10.33
C LYS A 11 6.87 -6.84 10.94
N TRP A 12 8.09 -7.41 10.92
CA TRP A 12 9.29 -6.72 11.41
C TRP A 12 9.62 -5.43 10.64
N ILE A 13 9.09 -5.27 9.42
CA ILE A 13 9.27 -4.03 8.64
C ILE A 13 8.72 -2.83 9.39
N GLY A 14 7.68 -2.99 10.24
CA GLY A 14 7.09 -1.91 11.02
C GLY A 14 8.06 -1.20 11.97
N GLY A 15 9.18 -1.85 12.34
CA GLY A 15 10.24 -1.24 13.15
C GLY A 15 11.31 -0.49 12.35
N LEU A 16 11.23 -0.48 11.01
CA LEU A 16 12.22 0.18 10.16
C LEU A 16 11.86 1.65 9.92
N HIS A 17 11.98 2.47 10.96
CA HIS A 17 11.56 3.88 10.90
C HIS A 17 12.30 4.71 9.84
N GLU A 18 13.56 4.38 9.53
CA GLU A 18 14.37 5.04 8.50
C GLU A 18 14.24 4.45 7.09
N LEU A 19 13.28 3.54 6.87
CA LEU A 19 13.08 2.91 5.57
C LEU A 19 12.44 3.87 4.57
N HIS A 20 13.23 4.36 3.62
CA HIS A 20 12.75 5.30 2.60
C HIS A 20 12.10 4.62 1.39
N VAL A 21 12.62 3.45 1.01
CA VAL A 21 12.20 2.72 -0.19
C VAL A 21 11.90 1.28 0.17
N LEU A 22 10.68 0.82 -0.11
CA LEU A 22 10.25 -0.57 0.08
C LEU A 22 9.68 -1.14 -1.21
N LYS A 23 10.16 -2.32 -1.63
CA LYS A 23 9.64 -3.07 -2.78
C LYS A 23 9.42 -4.53 -2.41
N LEU A 24 8.17 -4.96 -2.36
CA LEU A 24 7.78 -6.31 -1.95
C LEU A 24 6.94 -6.99 -3.03
N ALA A 25 7.22 -8.27 -3.27
CA ALA A 25 6.29 -9.16 -3.92
C ALA A 25 5.60 -10.02 -2.86
N VAL A 26 4.26 -10.06 -2.87
CA VAL A 26 3.46 -10.77 -1.85
C VAL A 26 2.29 -11.54 -2.45
N LYS A 27 1.83 -12.59 -1.77
CA LYS A 27 0.67 -13.37 -2.23
C LYS A 27 -0.63 -12.60 -1.97
N GLU A 28 -0.75 -12.07 -0.75
CA GLU A 28 -1.90 -11.34 -0.24
C GLU A 28 -1.40 -10.17 0.63
N VAL A 29 -2.21 -9.12 0.71
CA VAL A 29 -2.01 -7.93 1.55
C VAL A 29 -3.33 -7.69 2.28
N SER A 30 -3.31 -7.65 3.60
CA SER A 30 -4.48 -7.28 4.40
C SER A 30 -4.52 -5.78 4.71
N ASP A 31 -5.64 -5.29 5.24
CA ASP A 31 -5.74 -3.91 5.72
C ASP A 31 -4.76 -3.63 6.86
N ASP A 32 -4.48 -4.61 7.72
CA ASP A 32 -3.42 -4.51 8.74
C ASP A 32 -2.03 -4.36 8.12
N ASP A 33 -1.77 -5.02 6.99
CA ASP A 33 -0.50 -4.88 6.27
C ASP A 33 -0.38 -3.47 5.69
N ILE A 34 -1.44 -2.93 5.08
CA ILE A 34 -1.47 -1.55 4.59
C ILE A 34 -1.24 -0.57 5.75
N THR A 35 -1.91 -0.78 6.88
CA THR A 35 -1.79 0.05 8.09
C THR A 35 -0.35 0.04 8.63
N LEU A 36 0.27 -1.14 8.69
CA LEU A 36 1.66 -1.28 9.10
C LEU A 36 2.61 -0.52 8.18
N LEU A 37 2.42 -0.63 6.85
CA LEU A 37 3.25 0.09 5.88
C LEU A 37 3.03 1.60 5.92
N ALA A 38 1.80 2.02 6.16
CA ALA A 38 1.38 3.41 6.32
C ALA A 38 2.01 4.11 7.54
N GLN A 39 2.30 3.35 8.59
CA GLN A 39 2.92 3.85 9.82
C GLN A 39 4.44 4.08 9.70
N LEU A 40 5.07 3.74 8.57
CA LEU A 40 6.50 3.97 8.37
C LEU A 40 6.77 5.46 8.09
N PRO A 41 7.44 6.18 9.02
CA PRO A 41 7.49 7.64 8.99
C PRO A 41 8.36 8.20 7.86
N SER A 42 9.33 7.43 7.36
CA SER A 42 10.23 7.85 6.28
C SER A 42 9.92 7.21 4.92
N LEU A 43 8.86 6.40 4.81
CA LEU A 43 8.57 5.63 3.59
C LEU A 43 8.03 6.51 2.47
N THR A 44 8.94 6.97 1.61
CA THR A 44 8.63 7.86 0.48
C THR A 44 8.35 7.10 -0.83
N ASN A 45 8.84 5.86 -0.96
CA ASN A 45 8.66 5.06 -2.17
C ASN A 45 8.22 3.62 -1.84
N LEU A 46 7.02 3.25 -2.25
CA LEU A 46 6.43 1.93 -2.03
C LEU A 46 6.13 1.24 -3.36
N GLY A 47 6.67 0.03 -3.54
CA GLY A 47 6.34 -0.87 -4.63
C GLY A 47 5.74 -2.17 -4.11
N LEU A 48 4.53 -2.50 -4.52
CA LEU A 48 3.86 -3.76 -4.19
C LEU A 48 3.59 -4.55 -5.46
N ARG A 49 3.98 -5.82 -5.48
CA ARG A 49 3.66 -6.77 -6.55
C ARG A 49 2.91 -7.97 -6.00
N MET A 50 1.67 -8.14 -6.40
CA MET A 50 0.90 -9.33 -6.10
C MET A 50 1.35 -10.48 -7.02
N ARG A 51 1.70 -11.64 -6.46
CA ARG A 51 1.91 -12.89 -7.26
C ARG A 51 0.66 -13.78 -7.33
N GLY A 52 -0.49 -13.29 -6.88
CA GLY A 52 -1.77 -13.97 -6.99
C GLY A 52 -2.90 -12.97 -7.25
N ALA A 53 -4.09 -13.51 -7.44
CA ALA A 53 -5.33 -12.73 -7.39
C ALA A 53 -5.77 -12.67 -5.92
N PRO A 54 -5.71 -11.50 -5.25
CA PRO A 54 -6.22 -11.40 -3.89
C PRO A 54 -7.73 -11.65 -3.88
N LYS A 55 -8.23 -12.26 -2.81
CA LYS A 55 -9.66 -12.56 -2.64
C LYS A 55 -10.51 -11.31 -2.41
N GLN A 56 -9.89 -10.27 -1.87
CA GLN A 56 -10.53 -9.00 -1.54
C GLN A 56 -9.80 -7.86 -2.24
N LYS A 57 -10.51 -6.74 -2.42
CA LYS A 57 -9.91 -5.52 -2.93
C LYS A 57 -9.02 -4.91 -1.85
N ILE A 58 -7.87 -4.40 -2.26
CA ILE A 58 -6.97 -3.61 -1.42
C ILE A 58 -7.45 -2.16 -1.51
N ILE A 59 -7.82 -1.58 -0.38
CA ILE A 59 -8.33 -0.20 -0.32
C ILE A 59 -7.24 0.70 0.26
N ILE A 60 -6.86 1.74 -0.48
CA ILE A 60 -5.95 2.77 -0.01
C ILE A 60 -6.75 4.02 0.35
N TYR A 61 -6.80 4.32 1.64
CA TYR A 61 -7.48 5.49 2.20
C TYR A 61 -6.66 6.77 1.98
N LYS A 62 -7.34 7.91 1.80
CA LYS A 62 -6.71 9.20 1.47
C LYS A 62 -5.56 9.60 2.41
N LYS A 63 -5.69 9.30 3.70
CA LYS A 63 -4.71 9.66 4.73
C LYS A 63 -3.79 8.51 5.15
N ALA A 64 -3.86 7.36 4.47
CA ALA A 64 -3.08 6.19 4.85
C ALA A 64 -1.57 6.47 4.77
N PHE A 65 -1.09 7.12 3.71
CA PHE A 65 0.34 7.32 3.49
C PHE A 65 0.71 8.81 3.42
N PRO A 66 0.89 9.50 4.57
CA PRO A 66 1.09 10.95 4.61
C PRO A 66 2.42 11.42 3.98
N VAL A 67 3.45 10.57 3.94
CA VAL A 67 4.80 10.92 3.45
C VAL A 67 5.15 10.31 2.09
N LEU A 68 4.28 9.44 1.56
CA LEU A 68 4.56 8.66 0.35
C LEU A 68 4.50 9.55 -0.90
N ARG A 69 5.58 9.53 -1.69
CA ARG A 69 5.72 10.32 -2.93
C ARG A 69 5.53 9.45 -4.18
N TYR A 70 5.91 8.18 -4.09
CA TYR A 70 5.82 7.25 -5.20
C TYR A 70 5.18 5.94 -4.76
N PHE A 71 4.07 5.59 -5.40
CA PHE A 71 3.41 4.30 -5.21
C PHE A 71 3.35 3.54 -6.53
N LYS A 72 3.82 2.29 -6.52
CA LYS A 72 3.72 1.38 -7.67
C LYS A 72 3.05 0.09 -7.23
N PHE A 73 1.96 -0.26 -7.90
CA PHE A 73 1.22 -1.47 -7.63
C PHE A 73 1.13 -2.33 -8.89
N TRP A 74 1.34 -3.64 -8.73
CA TRP A 74 1.17 -4.63 -9.80
C TRP A 74 0.32 -5.78 -9.31
N CYS A 75 -0.75 -6.09 -10.03
CA CYS A 75 -1.53 -7.31 -9.87
C CYS A 75 -2.06 -7.75 -11.23
N SER A 76 -2.25 -9.04 -11.44
CA SER A 76 -2.90 -9.59 -12.64
C SER A 76 -4.40 -9.35 -12.68
N THR A 77 -4.99 -8.85 -11.59
CA THR A 77 -6.42 -8.55 -11.47
C THR A 77 -6.64 -7.13 -10.96
N PRO A 78 -7.72 -6.43 -11.35
CA PRO A 78 -8.04 -5.10 -10.86
C PRO A 78 -8.55 -5.15 -9.42
N CYS A 79 -7.63 -5.24 -8.47
CA CYS A 79 -7.94 -5.39 -7.05
C CYS A 79 -7.60 -4.17 -6.20
N LEU A 80 -6.97 -3.15 -6.76
CA LEU A 80 -6.63 -1.92 -6.04
C LEU A 80 -7.74 -0.88 -6.21
N VAL A 81 -8.22 -0.34 -5.09
CA VAL A 81 -9.16 0.77 -5.04
C VAL A 81 -8.57 1.87 -4.18
N PHE A 82 -8.59 3.10 -4.68
CA PHE A 82 -8.37 4.26 -3.84
C PHE A 82 -9.73 4.68 -3.30
N GLU A 83 -9.83 4.89 -1.99
CA GLU A 83 -11.03 5.50 -1.43
C GLU A 83 -11.17 6.89 -2.03
N ALA A 84 -12.11 7.03 -2.95
CA ALA A 84 -12.68 8.32 -3.25
C ALA A 84 -13.45 8.70 -1.99
N SER A 85 -12.92 9.65 -1.20
CA SER A 85 -13.84 10.48 -0.43
C SER A 85 -14.87 10.92 -1.46
N VAL A 86 -16.15 10.59 -1.26
CA VAL A 86 -17.26 11.29 -1.91
C VAL A 86 -16.77 12.72 -1.97
N MET A 87 -16.43 13.21 -3.16
CA MET A 87 -16.04 14.61 -3.29
C MET A 87 -17.11 15.30 -2.51
N SER A 88 -16.73 16.08 -1.49
CA SER A 88 -17.69 16.98 -0.90
C SER A 88 -18.39 17.59 -2.10
N GLU A 89 -19.65 17.22 -2.28
CA GLU A 89 -20.64 17.99 -2.99
C GLU A 89 -20.79 19.23 -2.10
N GLU A 90 -19.71 20.00 -1.97
CA GLU A 90 -19.71 21.38 -1.56
C GLU A 90 -20.21 22.12 -2.80
N LEU A 91 -21.47 21.81 -3.10
CA LEU A 91 -22.46 22.75 -3.57
C LEU A 91 -22.29 24.04 -2.76
N ARG A 92 -22.57 25.16 -3.45
CA ARG A 92 -23.07 26.41 -2.87
C ARG A 92 -22.01 27.49 -2.58
N ASN A 93 -21.67 28.28 -3.60
CA ASN A 93 -22.22 29.63 -3.79
C ASN A 93 -21.73 30.25 -5.10
#